data_AF-A0A7X2NQC4-F1
#
_entry.id   AF-A0A7X2NQC4-F1
#
_cell.length_a   1.000
_cell.length_b   1.000
_cell.length_c   1.000
_cell.angle_alpha   90.00
_cell.angle_beta   90.00
_cell.angle_gamma   90.00
#
_symmetry.space_group_name_H-M   'P 1'
#
loop_
_entity.id
_entity.type
_entity.pdbx_description
1 polymer ?
#
loop_
_entity_poly.entity_id
_entity_poly.type
_entity_poly.pdbx_seq_one_letter_code
_entity_poly.pdbx_strand_id
1 'polypeptide(L)'
;MANVINFGGGMNPYPVGSIYLSVTDTDPSELFGGTWERIKGRFLIGAGENDANSNNDWGEYASGTINWPAGETGGSPWHQLTQAELPQGVALTKELSAGDWSLGVWNGDDAKSGGYGAYLQGQYNSPSGGNAVNKIPPYLAVYMWKRTA
;
A
#
# COMPACT_ATOMS: atom_id res chain seq x y z
N MET A 1 -13.23 32.49 33.08
CA MET A 1 -14.62 32.11 32.75
C MET A 1 -14.75 32.30 31.25
N ALA A 2 -14.72 31.21 30.48
CA ALA A 2 -14.85 31.29 29.02
C ALA A 2 -16.31 31.57 28.68
N ASN A 3 -16.57 32.63 27.93
CA ASN A 3 -17.90 32.97 27.42
C ASN A 3 -18.32 31.87 26.44
N VAL A 4 -19.21 30.98 26.88
CA VAL A 4 -19.95 30.11 25.97
C VAL A 4 -21.01 30.99 25.32
N ILE A 5 -20.74 31.42 24.08
CA ILE A 5 -21.76 32.07 23.25
C ILE A 5 -22.80 31.00 22.91
N ASN A 6 -23.94 31.05 23.59
CA ASN A 6 -25.05 30.14 23.35
C ASN A 6 -25.83 30.67 22.14
N PHE A 7 -25.59 30.10 20.95
CA PHE A 7 -26.37 30.39 19.76
C PHE A 7 -27.77 29.78 19.94
N GLY A 8 -28.73 30.61 20.36
CA GLY A 8 -30.12 30.21 20.54
C GLY A 8 -30.65 29.40 19.35
N GLY A 9 -31.17 28.19 19.63
CA GLY A 9 -31.92 27.35 18.69
C GLY A 9 -31.18 26.84 17.45
N GLY A 10 -29.86 27.01 17.35
CA GLY A 10 -29.09 26.70 16.13
C GLY A 10 -28.60 25.26 16.06
N MET A 11 -28.76 24.61 14.91
CA MET A 11 -28.16 23.31 14.62
C MET A 11 -26.67 23.31 14.97
N ASN A 12 -26.21 22.26 15.67
CA ASN A 12 -24.79 22.08 15.91
C ASN A 12 -24.07 21.89 14.56
N PRO A 13 -23.10 22.75 14.19
CA PRO A 13 -22.45 22.69 12.88
C PRO A 13 -21.63 21.40 12.68
N TYR A 14 -21.31 20.70 13.77
CA TYR A 14 -20.56 19.46 13.75
C TYR A 14 -21.30 18.37 14.53
N PRO A 15 -22.32 17.70 13.98
CA PRO A 15 -22.95 16.56 14.67
C PRO A 15 -21.94 15.44 15.02
N VAL A 16 -22.35 14.52 15.91
CA VAL A 16 -21.53 13.33 16.22
C VAL A 16 -21.23 12.58 14.92
N GLY A 17 -19.95 12.22 14.71
CA GLY A 17 -19.47 11.62 13.46
C GLY A 17 -18.81 12.62 12.49
N SER A 18 -18.94 13.92 12.71
CA SER A 18 -18.26 14.92 11.88
C SER A 18 -16.73 14.83 12.00
N ILE A 19 -16.06 15.17 10.89
CA ILE A 19 -14.61 15.30 10.81
C ILE A 19 -14.22 16.78 10.76
N TYR A 20 -13.25 17.17 11.59
CA TYR A 20 -12.61 18.49 11.56
C TYR A 20 -11.15 18.36 11.15
N LEU A 21 -10.71 19.22 10.23
CA LEU A 21 -9.35 19.26 9.68
C LEU A 21 -8.73 20.64 9.95
N SER A 22 -7.50 20.67 10.46
CA SER A 22 -6.75 21.92 10.66
C SER A 22 -5.25 21.71 10.45
N VAL A 23 -4.52 22.76 10.07
CA VAL A 23 -3.04 22.75 10.09
C VAL A 23 -2.46 23.05 11.47
N THR A 24 -3.30 23.47 12.42
CA THR A 24 -2.93 23.76 13.81
C THR A 24 -3.36 22.64 14.75
N ASP A 25 -2.56 22.40 15.80
CA ASP A 25 -2.92 21.48 16.87
C ASP A 25 -3.86 22.15 17.88
N THR A 26 -5.11 22.31 17.48
CA THR A 26 -6.16 22.83 18.35
C THR A 26 -7.19 21.72 18.59
N ASP A 27 -7.51 21.46 19.85
CA ASP A 27 -8.58 20.53 20.23
C ASP A 27 -9.93 21.17 19.85
N PRO A 28 -10.75 20.54 18.98
CA PRO A 28 -11.99 21.15 18.53
C PRO A 28 -13.02 21.31 19.65
N SER A 29 -12.85 20.64 20.79
CA SER A 29 -13.69 20.86 21.97
C SER A 29 -13.56 22.30 22.52
N GLU A 30 -12.42 22.96 22.31
CA GLU A 30 -12.20 24.36 22.68
C GLU A 30 -12.95 25.34 21.76
N LEU A 31 -13.25 24.92 20.52
CA LEU A 31 -13.89 25.74 19.49
C LEU A 31 -15.40 25.48 19.38
N PHE A 32 -15.79 24.21 19.46
CA PHE A 32 -17.14 23.73 19.13
C PHE A 32 -17.81 22.96 20.29
N GLY A 33 -17.11 22.77 21.41
CA GLY A 33 -17.56 21.89 22.49
C GLY A 33 -17.60 20.42 22.07
N GLY A 34 -18.27 19.59 22.87
CA GLY A 34 -18.37 18.14 22.66
C GLY A 34 -17.06 17.40 22.92
N THR A 35 -17.05 16.12 22.56
CA THR A 35 -15.89 15.23 22.73
C THR A 35 -15.37 14.83 21.35
N TRP A 36 -14.05 14.88 21.19
CA TRP A 36 -13.39 14.63 19.92
C TRP A 36 -12.27 13.60 20.09
N GLU A 37 -12.11 12.74 19.10
CA GLU A 37 -11.05 11.76 19.03
C GLU A 37 -10.12 12.07 17.87
N ARG A 38 -8.81 11.91 18.10
CA ARG A 38 -7.81 12.24 17.10
C ARG A 38 -7.58 11.11 16.11
N ILE A 39 -7.65 11.42 14.81
CA ILE A 39 -7.22 10.54 13.73
C ILE A 39 -5.75 10.82 13.41
N LYS A 40 -4.91 9.78 13.42
CA LYS A 40 -3.45 9.89 13.27
C LYS A 40 -2.92 8.91 12.23
N GLY A 41 -1.89 9.33 11.48
CA GLY A 41 -1.07 8.45 10.63
C GLY A 41 -1.82 7.77 9.48
N ARG A 42 -2.95 8.34 9.02
CA ARG A 42 -3.84 7.73 8.02
C ARG A 42 -4.45 8.81 7.13
N PHE A 43 -4.81 8.44 5.91
CA PHE A 43 -5.63 9.27 5.03
C PHE A 43 -7.11 8.93 5.21
N LEU A 44 -7.97 9.89 4.90
CA LEU A 44 -9.41 9.65 4.80
C LEU A 44 -9.73 9.16 3.39
N ILE A 45 -10.53 8.10 3.29
CA ILE A 45 -11.05 7.56 2.04
C ILE A 45 -12.57 7.48 2.15
N GLY A 46 -13.27 7.65 1.03
CA GLY A 46 -14.71 7.50 0.97
C GLY A 46 -15.12 6.07 1.34
N ALA A 47 -16.12 5.94 2.20
CA ALA A 47 -16.75 4.66 2.51
C ALA A 47 -17.81 4.32 1.46
N GLY A 48 -18.01 3.02 1.22
CA GLY A 48 -18.95 2.49 0.24
C GLY A 48 -18.28 2.02 -1.05
N GLU A 49 -19.14 1.65 -2.01
CA GLU A 49 -18.74 1.23 -3.35
C GLU A 49 -18.19 2.42 -4.13
N ASN A 50 -17.11 2.21 -4.89
CA ASN A 50 -16.62 3.24 -5.79
C ASN A 50 -17.52 3.36 -7.04
N ASP A 51 -17.65 4.58 -7.56
CA ASP A 51 -18.18 4.83 -8.89
C ASP A 51 -17.17 4.45 -9.97
N ALA A 52 -17.66 4.26 -11.20
CA ALA A 52 -16.80 4.06 -12.35
C ALA A 52 -16.08 5.37 -12.76
N ASN A 53 -14.83 5.26 -13.22
CA ASN A 53 -14.14 6.38 -13.83
C ASN A 53 -14.88 6.89 -15.08
N SER A 54 -14.90 8.22 -15.27
CA SER A 54 -15.40 8.85 -16.50
C SER A 54 -14.36 8.93 -17.62
N ASN A 55 -13.07 8.73 -17.30
CA ASN A 55 -11.96 8.62 -18.24
C ASN A 55 -11.05 7.45 -17.82
N ASN A 56 -10.74 6.55 -18.78
CA ASN A 56 -9.96 5.33 -18.57
C ASN A 56 -8.56 5.35 -19.25
N ASP A 57 -8.06 6.51 -19.70
CA ASP A 57 -6.75 6.64 -20.41
C ASP A 57 -5.57 6.04 -19.64
N TRP A 58 -5.65 6.01 -18.30
CA TRP A 58 -4.61 5.51 -17.39
C TRP A 58 -5.02 4.24 -16.64
N GLY A 59 -6.07 3.58 -17.10
CA GLY A 59 -6.63 2.38 -16.49
C GLY A 59 -8.12 2.54 -16.18
N GLU A 60 -8.82 1.41 -16.29
CA GLU A 60 -10.23 1.31 -15.93
C GLU A 60 -10.38 1.10 -14.42
N TYR A 61 -11.29 1.85 -13.81
CA TYR A 61 -11.75 1.59 -12.45
C TYR A 61 -13.27 1.46 -12.50
N ALA A 62 -13.75 0.22 -12.60
CA ALA A 62 -15.18 -0.08 -12.72
C ALA A 62 -15.91 0.16 -11.40
N SER A 63 -17.20 0.47 -11.47
CA SER A 63 -18.02 0.63 -10.27
C SER A 63 -18.06 -0.67 -9.45
N GLY A 64 -18.00 -0.55 -8.14
CA GLY A 64 -18.04 -1.69 -7.22
C GLY A 64 -16.76 -2.54 -7.18
N THR A 65 -15.66 -2.09 -7.80
CA THR A 65 -14.34 -2.76 -7.69
C THR A 65 -13.89 -2.83 -6.23
N ILE A 66 -14.21 -1.81 -5.44
CA ILE A 66 -13.91 -1.70 -4.02
C ILE A 66 -15.16 -1.24 -3.28
N ASN A 67 -15.40 -1.80 -2.08
CA ASN A 67 -16.48 -1.41 -1.17
C ASN A 67 -15.95 -1.34 0.27
N TRP A 68 -15.69 -0.14 0.79
CA TRP A 68 -15.13 0.04 2.14
C TRP A 68 -16.24 0.27 3.18
N PRO A 69 -16.38 -0.60 4.20
CA PRO A 69 -17.16 -0.31 5.40
C PRO A 69 -16.80 1.03 6.05
N ALA A 70 -17.82 1.74 6.55
CA ALA A 70 -17.60 2.98 7.27
C ALA A 70 -16.74 2.76 8.53
N GLY A 71 -15.65 3.53 8.65
CA GLY A 71 -14.74 3.46 9.79
C GLY A 71 -13.68 2.35 9.71
N GLU A 72 -13.61 1.60 8.60
CA GLU A 72 -12.51 0.66 8.38
C GLU A 72 -11.15 1.38 8.34
N THR A 73 -10.11 0.68 8.79
CA THR A 73 -8.74 1.18 8.78
C THR A 73 -7.82 0.18 8.06
N GLY A 74 -7.06 0.62 7.06
CA GLY A 74 -6.14 -0.24 6.31
C GLY A 74 -4.93 0.51 5.73
N GLY A 75 -4.26 -0.09 4.75
CA GLY A 75 -3.14 0.52 4.03
C GLY A 75 -1.77 0.39 4.71
N SER A 76 -0.72 0.65 3.94
CA SER A 76 0.68 0.66 4.39
C SER A 76 1.46 1.77 3.69
N PRO A 77 2.27 2.57 4.42
CA PRO A 77 3.11 3.59 3.81
C PRO A 77 4.30 3.01 3.02
N TRP A 78 4.67 1.77 3.32
CA TRP A 78 5.80 1.07 2.72
C TRP A 78 5.36 -0.18 1.98
N HIS A 79 6.12 -0.57 0.97
CA HIS A 79 5.95 -1.84 0.31
C HIS A 79 7.28 -2.42 -0.13
N GLN A 80 7.44 -3.71 0.14
CA GLN A 80 8.59 -4.49 -0.28
C GLN A 80 8.11 -5.49 -1.32
N LEU A 81 8.74 -5.47 -2.51
CA LEU A 81 8.40 -6.37 -3.60
C LEU A 81 8.66 -7.82 -3.20
N THR A 82 7.65 -8.66 -3.38
CA THR A 82 7.72 -10.11 -3.20
C THR A 82 7.97 -10.81 -4.53
N GLN A 83 8.40 -12.08 -4.49
CA GLN A 83 8.60 -12.87 -5.70
C GLN A 83 7.30 -13.06 -6.50
N ALA A 84 6.16 -13.15 -5.82
CA ALA A 84 4.85 -13.31 -6.43
C ALA A 84 4.38 -12.08 -7.23
N GLU A 85 4.98 -10.92 -6.97
CA GLU A 85 4.68 -9.66 -7.64
C GLU A 85 5.58 -9.41 -8.85
N LEU A 86 6.54 -10.30 -9.13
CA LEU A 86 7.39 -10.19 -10.32
C LEU A 86 6.63 -10.65 -11.56
N PRO A 87 6.82 -9.97 -12.72
CA PRO A 87 6.25 -10.43 -13.97
C PRO A 87 6.70 -11.85 -14.31
N GLN A 88 5.79 -12.64 -14.90
CA GLN A 88 6.15 -13.96 -15.41
C GLN A 88 7.15 -13.81 -16.58
N GLY A 89 8.24 -14.57 -16.55
CA GLY A 89 9.26 -14.57 -17.61
C GLY A 89 10.44 -13.61 -17.40
N VAL A 90 10.59 -13.00 -16.22
CA VAL A 90 11.84 -12.31 -15.86
C VAL A 90 12.97 -13.33 -15.81
N ALA A 91 13.86 -13.29 -16.81
CA ALA A 91 15.08 -14.08 -16.83
C ALA A 91 16.00 -13.60 -15.71
N LEU A 92 16.19 -14.45 -14.70
CA LEU A 92 17.18 -14.20 -13.66
C LEU A 92 18.57 -14.39 -14.26
N THR A 93 19.43 -13.39 -14.12
CA THR A 93 20.82 -13.52 -14.56
C THR A 93 21.53 -14.50 -13.64
N LYS A 94 22.13 -15.53 -14.24
CA LYS A 94 22.99 -16.48 -13.55
C LYS A 94 24.40 -15.89 -13.51
N GLU A 95 24.84 -15.46 -12.33
CA GLU A 95 26.27 -15.22 -12.14
C GLU A 95 26.97 -16.58 -12.05
N LEU A 96 27.97 -16.78 -12.90
CA LEU A 96 28.81 -17.97 -12.89
C LEU A 96 30.14 -17.60 -12.24
N SER A 97 30.48 -18.28 -11.16
CA SER A 97 31.75 -18.18 -10.47
C SER A 97 32.72 -19.28 -10.92
N ALA A 98 34.02 -19.07 -10.66
CA ALA A 98 35.04 -20.09 -10.96
C ALA A 98 34.78 -21.33 -10.09
N GLY A 99 34.34 -22.43 -10.72
CA GLY A 99 33.93 -23.67 -10.04
C GLY A 99 32.52 -24.15 -10.41
N ASP A 100 31.69 -23.29 -11.00
CA ASP A 100 30.28 -23.60 -11.37
C ASP A 100 30.14 -24.38 -12.70
N TRP A 101 31.26 -24.74 -13.31
CA TRP A 101 31.34 -25.51 -14.55
C TRP A 101 31.88 -26.90 -14.24
N SER A 102 31.06 -27.93 -14.50
CA SER A 102 31.52 -29.33 -14.48
C SER A 102 31.38 -29.92 -15.89
N LEU A 103 32.48 -30.50 -16.40
CA LEU A 103 32.41 -31.40 -17.55
C LEU A 103 32.06 -32.79 -17.03
N GLY A 104 30.88 -33.29 -17.42
CA GLY A 104 30.46 -34.66 -17.14
C GLY A 104 30.56 -35.51 -18.41
N VAL A 105 31.05 -36.74 -18.28
CA VAL A 105 30.94 -37.75 -19.35
C VAL A 105 29.68 -38.56 -19.08
N TRP A 106 28.74 -38.56 -20.03
CA TRP A 106 27.63 -39.50 -20.01
C TRP A 106 28.01 -40.75 -20.79
N ASN A 107 28.13 -41.87 -20.09
CA ASN A 107 28.07 -43.17 -20.72
C ASN A 107 26.59 -43.53 -20.84
N GLY A 108 25.97 -43.23 -21.99
CA GLY A 108 24.76 -43.93 -22.36
C GLY A 108 25.10 -45.40 -22.55
N ASP A 109 24.23 -46.32 -22.10
CA ASP A 109 24.44 -47.77 -22.22
C ASP A 109 24.57 -48.25 -23.69
N ASP A 110 24.31 -47.36 -24.66
CA ASP A 110 24.56 -47.59 -26.07
C ASP A 110 25.94 -47.09 -26.49
N ALA A 111 26.83 -48.04 -26.80
CA ALA A 111 28.22 -47.87 -27.25
C ALA A 111 28.42 -47.10 -28.59
N LYS A 112 27.51 -46.20 -28.96
CA LYS A 112 27.52 -45.44 -30.22
C LYS A 112 27.30 -43.92 -30.07
N SER A 113 27.08 -43.38 -28.87
CA SER A 113 26.97 -41.92 -28.69
C SER A 113 27.41 -41.47 -27.30
N GLY A 114 28.69 -41.62 -26.99
CA GLY A 114 29.32 -40.88 -25.90
C GLY A 114 29.39 -39.40 -26.27
N GLY A 115 28.43 -38.60 -25.82
CA GLY A 115 28.42 -37.15 -25.99
C GLY A 115 29.13 -36.46 -24.83
N TYR A 116 29.96 -35.46 -25.14
CA TYR A 116 30.47 -34.54 -24.13
C TYR A 116 29.39 -33.50 -23.82
N GLY A 117 28.95 -33.42 -22.56
CA GLY A 117 27.98 -32.42 -22.09
C GLY A 117 28.57 -31.56 -20.97
N ALA A 118 28.44 -30.24 -21.07
CA ALA A 118 28.76 -29.33 -19.99
C ALA A 118 27.51 -29.07 -19.16
N TYR A 119 27.55 -29.33 -17.85
CA TYR A 119 26.47 -29.02 -16.93
C TYR A 119 26.82 -27.77 -16.14
N LEU A 120 25.91 -26.79 -16.18
CA LEU A 120 26.01 -25.57 -15.40
C LEU A 120 25.28 -25.76 -14.06
N GLN A 121 25.99 -26.14 -12.99
CA GLN A 121 25.42 -26.09 -11.64
C GLN A 121 25.53 -24.65 -11.14
N GLY A 122 24.42 -23.96 -10.94
CA GLY A 122 24.45 -22.68 -10.26
C GLY A 122 23.07 -22.30 -9.77
N GLN A 123 23.05 -21.58 -8.66
CA GLN A 123 21.84 -21.18 -7.96
C GLN A 123 21.27 -19.92 -8.62
N TYR A 124 19.97 -19.90 -8.90
CA TYR A 124 19.30 -18.67 -9.30
C TYR A 124 19.20 -17.76 -8.07
N ASN A 125 19.94 -16.65 -8.07
CA ASN A 125 19.65 -15.56 -7.16
C ASN A 125 18.35 -14.90 -7.64
N SER A 126 17.25 -15.18 -6.96
CA SER A 126 16.00 -14.44 -7.15
C SER A 126 16.10 -13.20 -6.27
N PRO A 127 16.25 -11.97 -6.79
CA PRO A 127 16.22 -10.76 -5.99
C PRO A 127 14.76 -10.45 -5.63
N SER A 128 14.11 -11.34 -4.87
CA SER A 128 12.85 -11.01 -4.21
C SER A 128 13.16 -10.43 -2.83
N GLY A 129 12.44 -9.38 -2.42
CA GLY A 129 12.65 -8.75 -1.13
C GLY A 129 13.72 -7.64 -1.09
N GLY A 130 13.83 -6.81 -2.13
CA GLY A 130 14.64 -5.59 -2.11
C GLY A 130 14.22 -4.58 -1.01
N ASN A 131 14.82 -3.38 -0.98
CA ASN A 131 14.45 -2.36 0.00
C ASN A 131 12.98 -1.95 -0.14
N ALA A 132 12.31 -1.70 0.99
CA ALA A 132 10.95 -1.18 0.98
C ALA A 132 10.90 0.21 0.32
N VAL A 133 9.95 0.41 -0.58
CA VAL A 133 9.72 1.69 -1.26
C VAL A 133 8.56 2.44 -0.62
N ASN A 134 8.68 3.78 -0.55
CA ASN A 134 7.61 4.67 -0.08
C ASN A 134 6.50 4.74 -1.13
N LYS A 135 5.25 4.56 -0.71
CA LYS A 135 4.05 4.67 -1.58
C LYS A 135 3.25 5.96 -1.37
N ILE A 136 3.72 6.87 -0.51
CA ILE A 136 3.02 8.11 -0.23
C ILE A 136 3.42 9.20 -1.24
N PRO A 137 2.47 9.75 -2.04
CA PRO A 137 2.73 10.90 -2.91
C PRO A 137 3.00 12.17 -2.08
N PRO A 138 3.50 13.28 -2.67
CA PRO A 138 3.63 14.55 -1.95
C PRO A 138 2.34 14.94 -1.21
N TYR A 139 2.45 15.29 0.08
CA TYR A 139 1.30 15.52 0.95
C TYR A 139 1.51 16.68 1.92
N LEU A 140 0.42 17.25 2.42
CA LEU A 140 0.38 18.14 3.57
C LEU A 140 -0.22 17.38 4.76
N ALA A 141 0.55 17.18 5.82
CA ALA A 141 0.04 16.60 7.06
C ALA A 141 -0.84 17.62 7.80
N VAL A 142 -2.05 17.20 8.17
CA VAL A 142 -3.00 18.02 8.93
C VAL A 142 -3.48 17.29 10.18
N TYR A 143 -3.94 18.08 11.13
CA TYR A 143 -4.57 17.67 12.37
C TYR A 143 -6.03 17.30 12.08
N MET A 144 -6.39 16.03 12.29
CA MET A 144 -7.72 15.48 11.96
C MET A 144 -8.40 14.94 13.21
N TRP A 145 -9.66 15.32 13.42
CA TRP A 145 -10.44 14.94 14.58
C TRP A 145 -11.83 14.44 14.17
N LYS A 146 -12.35 13.42 14.86
CA LYS A 146 -13.72 12.92 14.74
C LYS A 146 -14.51 13.26 15.99
N ARG A 147 -15.71 13.83 15.83
CA ARG A 147 -16.59 14.06 16.98
C ARG A 147 -17.23 12.77 17.46
N THR A 148 -17.13 12.47 18.76
CA THR A 148 -17.65 11.25 19.38
C THR A 148 -18.85 11.51 20.30
N ALA A 149 -19.00 12.71 20.85
CA ALA A 149 -20.16 13.15 21.63
C ALA A 149 -20.38 14.68 21.53
#